data_AF-A0A8D2GYS2-F1
#
_entry.id   AF-A0A8D2GYS2-F1
#
_cell.length_a   1.000
_cell.length_b   1.000
_cell.length_c   1.000
_cell.angle_alpha   90.00
_cell.angle_beta   90.00
_cell.angle_gamma   90.00
#
_symmetry.space_group_name_H-M   'P 1'
#
loop_
_entity.id
_entity.type
_entity.pdbx_description
1 polymer ?
#
loop_
_entity_poly.entity_id
_entity_poly.type
_entity_poly.pdbx_seq_one_letter_code
_entity_poly.pdbx_strand_id
1 'polypeptide(L)'
;MRLSVCVLLVTLALCCKQANGLACPSLVTETLQFLDLAPALFRLSLQKFNPPSENVDAKLKVKECTDQMSASDRNQIKIVLGEILLKKCTL
;
A
#
# COMPACT_ATOMS: atom_id res chain seq x y z
N MET A 1 5.76 -19.16 -37.79
CA MET A 1 6.17 -18.29 -36.66
C MET A 1 5.18 -17.17 -36.29
N ARG A 2 3.99 -17.08 -36.89
CA ARG A 2 2.99 -16.04 -36.53
C ARG A 2 1.93 -16.50 -35.52
N LEU A 3 1.58 -17.80 -35.50
CA LEU A 3 0.58 -18.36 -34.60
C LEU A 3 1.01 -18.36 -33.12
N SER A 4 2.30 -18.57 -32.83
CA SER A 4 2.80 -18.59 -31.45
C SER A 4 2.60 -17.26 -30.72
N VAL A 5 2.73 -16.14 -31.43
CA VAL A 5 2.53 -14.79 -30.88
C VAL A 5 1.06 -14.54 -30.57
N CYS A 6 0.14 -14.92 -31.48
CA CYS A 6 -1.29 -14.79 -31.24
C CYS A 6 -1.74 -15.63 -30.03
N VAL A 7 -1.25 -16.87 -29.93
CA VAL A 7 -1.55 -17.77 -28.81
C VAL A 7 -1.03 -17.20 -27.49
N LEU A 8 0.19 -16.65 -27.47
CA LEU A 8 0.75 -15.99 -26.28
C LEU A 8 -0.08 -14.78 -25.85
N LEU A 9 -0.49 -13.93 -26.79
CA LEU A 9 -1.29 -12.74 -26.48
C LEU A 9 -2.68 -13.09 -25.94
N VAL A 10 -3.33 -14.12 -26.51
CA VAL A 10 -4.62 -14.62 -26.01
C VAL A 10 -4.44 -15.24 -24.62
N THR A 11 -3.36 -16.00 -24.40
CA THR A 11 -3.07 -16.58 -23.08
C THR A 11 -2.79 -15.49 -22.05
N LEU A 12 -2.02 -14.45 -22.37
CA LEU A 12 -1.84 -13.29 -21.49
C LEU A 12 -3.16 -12.57 -21.24
N ALA A 13 -4.02 -12.36 -22.23
CA ALA A 13 -5.32 -11.71 -22.02
C ALA A 13 -6.25 -12.53 -21.11
N LEU A 14 -6.19 -13.86 -21.18
CA LEU A 14 -6.98 -14.77 -20.36
C LEU A 14 -6.37 -15.02 -18.97
N CYS A 15 -5.04 -14.98 -18.84
CA CYS A 15 -4.32 -15.22 -17.58
C CYS A 15 -4.02 -13.94 -16.79
N CYS A 16 -3.93 -12.79 -17.45
CA CYS A 16 -3.86 -11.50 -16.77
C CYS A 16 -5.25 -11.16 -16.26
N LYS A 17 -5.49 -11.49 -14.99
CA LYS A 17 -6.63 -10.93 -14.27
C LYS A 17 -6.51 -9.41 -14.33
N GLN A 18 -7.56 -8.76 -14.84
CA GLN A 18 -7.67 -7.31 -14.74
C GLN A 18 -7.48 -6.95 -13.27
N ALA A 19 -6.50 -6.09 -12.97
CA ALA A 19 -6.32 -5.58 -11.62
C ALA A 19 -7.67 -5.03 -11.18
N ASN A 20 -8.25 -5.63 -10.15
CA ASN A 20 -9.63 -5.47 -9.73
C ASN A 20 -9.96 -4.04 -9.25
N GLY A 21 -9.01 -3.10 -9.36
CA GLY A 21 -9.13 -1.72 -8.90
C GLY A 21 -9.20 -1.59 -7.39
N LEU A 22 -9.47 -2.68 -6.67
CA LEU A 22 -9.66 -2.69 -5.23
C LEU A 22 -8.36 -2.37 -4.51
N ALA A 23 -8.45 -1.48 -3.54
CA ALA A 23 -7.33 -1.22 -2.65
C ALA A 23 -7.03 -2.48 -1.81
N CYS A 24 -5.75 -2.81 -1.67
CA CYS A 24 -5.36 -3.91 -0.78
C CYS A 24 -5.68 -3.53 0.68
N PRO A 25 -6.55 -4.28 1.39
CA PRO A 25 -6.92 -3.93 2.76
C PRO A 25 -5.70 -3.83 3.69
N SER A 26 -4.72 -4.72 3.49
CA SER A 26 -3.48 -4.72 4.28
C SER A 26 -2.65 -3.45 4.07
N LEU A 27 -2.62 -2.91 2.85
CA LEU A 27 -1.92 -1.66 2.54
C LEU A 27 -2.64 -0.46 3.16
N VAL A 28 -3.97 -0.41 3.08
CA VAL A 28 -4.77 0.64 3.70
C VAL A 28 -4.56 0.65 5.21
N THR A 29 -4.68 -0.51 5.86
CA THR A 29 -4.45 -0.63 7.30
C THR A 29 -3.02 -0.25 7.69
N GLU A 30 -2.00 -0.70 6.95
CA GLU A 30 -0.61 -0.31 7.22
C GLU A 30 -0.40 1.20 7.09
N THR A 31 -1.00 1.83 6.08
CA THR A 31 -0.89 3.28 5.87
C THR A 31 -1.55 4.07 7.01
N LEU A 32 -2.73 3.64 7.47
CA LEU A 32 -3.37 4.26 8.64
C LEU A 32 -2.54 4.05 9.91
N GLN A 33 -2.00 2.84 10.13
CA GLN A 33 -1.11 2.53 11.23
C GLN A 33 0.17 3.37 11.19
N PHE A 34 0.73 3.61 10.00
CA PHE A 34 1.90 4.47 9.81
C PHE A 34 1.64 5.91 10.29
N LEU A 35 0.44 6.44 10.01
CA LEU A 35 0.04 7.80 10.38
C LEU A 35 -0.33 7.96 11.86
N ASP A 36 -0.85 6.90 12.51
CA ASP A 36 -1.46 6.99 13.84
C ASP A 36 -0.65 6.31 14.96
N LEU A 37 0.06 5.20 14.69
CA LEU A 37 0.76 4.46 15.74
C LEU A 37 2.09 5.09 16.11
N ALA A 38 2.52 4.92 17.36
CA ALA A 38 3.89 5.20 17.77
C ALA A 38 4.89 4.27 17.07
N PRO A 39 6.16 4.68 16.85
CA PRO A 39 7.16 3.89 16.11
C PRO A 39 7.31 2.44 16.56
N ALA A 40 7.30 2.18 17.88
CA ALA A 40 7.43 0.82 18.41
C ALA A 40 6.23 -0.08 18.04
N LEU A 41 5.01 0.44 18.14
CA LEU A 41 3.79 -0.28 17.77
C LEU A 41 3.71 -0.48 16.25
N PHE A 42 4.11 0.54 15.48
CA PHE A 42 4.17 0.43 14.03
C PHE A 42 5.18 -0.64 13.59
N ARG A 43 6.37 -0.69 14.19
CA ARG A 43 7.38 -1.74 13.95
C ARG A 43 6.82 -3.15 14.18
N LEU A 44 6.08 -3.36 15.28
CA LEU A 44 5.41 -4.64 15.55
C LEU A 44 4.37 -4.96 14.48
N SER A 45 3.58 -3.97 14.05
CA SER A 45 2.58 -4.15 13.01
C SER A 45 3.16 -4.57 11.65
N LEU A 46 4.41 -4.23 11.35
CA LEU A 46 5.12 -4.62 10.13
C LEU A 46 5.54 -6.10 10.12
N GLN A 47 5.69 -6.74 11.29
CA GLN A 47 6.13 -8.14 11.37
C GLN A 47 5.19 -9.11 10.66
N LYS A 48 3.91 -8.77 10.53
CA LYS A 48 2.91 -9.58 9.80
C LYS A 48 3.27 -9.83 8.33
N PHE A 49 4.15 -9.02 7.75
CA PHE A 49 4.61 -9.16 6.36
C PHE A 49 5.92 -9.95 6.22
N ASN A 50 6.53 -10.37 7.33
CA ASN A 50 7.89 -10.95 7.38
C ASN A 50 8.93 -10.16 6.56
N PRO A 51 9.01 -8.81 6.71
CA PRO A 51 9.91 -8.00 5.91
C PRO A 51 11.38 -8.20 6.34
N PRO A 52 12.35 -8.06 5.41
CA PRO A 52 13.76 -7.89 5.77
C PRO A 52 13.93 -6.69 6.73
N SER A 53 14.92 -6.76 7.62
CA SER A 53 15.19 -5.70 8.60
C SER A 53 15.46 -4.35 7.92
N GLU A 54 16.18 -4.36 6.79
CA GLU A 54 16.46 -3.17 5.98
C GLU A 54 15.19 -2.41 5.58
N ASN A 55 14.13 -3.13 5.18
CA ASN A 55 12.87 -2.52 4.77
C ASN A 55 12.11 -1.91 5.96
N VAL A 56 12.21 -2.54 7.13
CA VAL A 56 11.62 -2.02 8.37
C VAL A 56 12.31 -0.72 8.78
N ASP A 57 13.64 -0.71 8.76
CA ASP A 57 14.43 0.46 9.15
C ASP A 57 14.20 1.62 8.17
N ALA A 58 14.16 1.35 6.86
CA ALA A 58 13.83 2.35 5.85
C ALA A 58 12.43 2.95 6.07
N LYS A 59 11.42 2.11 6.34
CA LYS A 59 10.04 2.59 6.60
C LYS A 59 9.96 3.40 7.89
N LEU A 60 10.67 2.97 8.95
CA LEU A 60 10.76 3.72 10.21
C LEU A 60 11.46 5.07 10.01
N LYS A 61 12.45 5.15 9.12
CA LYS A 61 13.12 6.41 8.80
C LYS A 61 12.17 7.43 8.18
N VAL A 62 11.27 7.00 7.30
CA VAL A 62 10.20 7.88 6.76
C VAL A 62 9.22 8.27 7.86
N LYS A 63 8.90 7.34 8.76
CA LYS A 63 8.03 7.62 9.90
C LYS A 63 8.55 8.71 10.81
N GLU A 64 9.86 8.78 11.05
CA GLU A 64 10.48 9.87 11.83
C GLU A 64 10.12 11.26 11.27
N CYS A 65 10.07 11.41 9.95
CA CYS A 65 9.66 12.65 9.30
C CYS A 65 8.15 12.90 9.46
N THR A 66 7.32 11.87 9.28
CA THR A 66 5.87 11.99 9.41
C THR A 66 5.42 12.25 10.86
N ASP A 67 6.15 11.74 11.85
CA ASP A 67 5.83 11.93 13.26
C ASP A 67 6.10 13.36 13.74
N GLN A 68 6.98 14.11 13.05
CA GLN A 68 7.20 15.54 13.27
C GLN A 68 6.07 16.43 12.75
N MET A 69 5.17 15.90 11.92
CA MET A 69 4.00 16.63 11.44
C MET A 69 2.99 16.85 12.57
N SER A 70 2.20 17.92 12.46
CA SER A 70 1.09 18.12 13.40
C SER A 70 0.03 17.03 13.23
N ALA A 71 -0.74 16.77 14.29
CA ALA A 71 -1.87 15.84 14.21
C ALA A 71 -2.90 16.27 13.15
N SER A 72 -3.07 17.58 12.96
CA SER A 72 -3.96 18.14 11.92
C SER A 72 -3.49 17.76 10.52
N ASP A 73 -2.19 17.92 10.22
CA ASP A 73 -1.64 17.60 8.91
C ASP A 73 -1.73 16.11 8.59
N ARG A 74 -1.42 15.25 9.59
CA ARG A 74 -1.62 13.80 9.43
C ARG A 74 -3.08 13.45 9.21
N ASN A 75 -4.02 14.16 9.82
CA ASN A 75 -5.45 13.96 9.60
C ASN A 75 -5.89 14.37 8.19
N GLN A 76 -5.35 15.47 7.66
CA GLN A 76 -5.59 15.87 6.27
C GLN A 76 -5.12 14.79 5.27
N ILE A 77 -3.96 14.16 5.53
CA ILE A 77 -3.48 13.03 4.72
C ILE A 77 -4.50 11.87 4.76
N LYS A 78 -5.03 11.53 5.93
CA LYS A 78 -6.04 10.47 6.07
C LYS A 78 -7.32 10.76 5.29
N ILE A 79 -7.77 12.03 5.29
CA ILE A 79 -8.94 12.47 4.52
C ILE A 79 -8.69 12.26 3.01
N VAL A 80 -7.54 12.73 2.50
CA VAL A 80 -7.18 12.57 1.09
C VAL A 80 -7.04 11.09 0.72
N LEU A 81 -6.46 10.27 1.60
CA LEU A 81 -6.41 8.82 1.39
C LEU A 81 -7.82 8.22 1.27
N GLY A 82 -8.74 8.60 2.15
CA GLY A 82 -10.14 8.18 2.09
C GLY A 82 -10.80 8.55 0.76
N GLU A 83 -10.58 9.78 0.27
CA GLU A 83 -11.09 10.20 -1.04
C GLU A 83 -10.51 9.39 -2.21
N ILE A 84 -9.21 9.08 -2.18
CA ILE A 84 -8.56 8.26 -3.22
C ILE A 84 -9.17 6.87 -3.23
N LEU A 85 -9.34 6.27 -2.04
CA LEU A 85 -9.95 4.95 -1.92
C LEU A 85 -11.37 4.98 -2.50
N LEU A 86 -12.23 5.88 -2.03
CA LEU A 86 -13.63 5.93 -2.50
C LEU A 86 -13.78 6.25 -4.00
N LYS A 87 -12.93 7.10 -4.57
CA LYS A 87 -13.09 7.59 -5.96
C LYS A 87 -12.32 6.76 -6.99
N LYS A 88 -11.18 6.17 -6.62
CA LYS A 88 -10.25 5.52 -7.56
C LYS A 88 -10.06 4.04 -7.34
N CYS A 89 -10.24 3.57 -6.11
CA CYS A 89 -10.05 2.18 -5.76
C CYS A 89 -11.34 1.63 -5.18
N THR A 90 -12.27 1.19 -6.03
CA THR A 90 -13.54 0.59 -5.61
C THR A 90 -13.33 -0.28 -4.36
N LEU A 91 -14.01 0.03 -3.26
CA LEU A 91 -14.00 -0.79 -2.04
C LEU A 91 -15.01 -1.92 -2.18
#